data_AF-A0A969UIS4-F1
#
_entry.id   AF-A0A969UIS4-F1
#
_cell.length_a   1.000
_cell.length_b   1.000
_cell.length_c   1.000
_cell.angle_alpha   90.00
_cell.angle_beta   90.00
_cell.angle_gamma   90.00
#
_symmetry.space_group_name_H-M   'P 1'
#
loop_
_entity.id
_entity.type
_entity.pdbx_description
1 polymer ?
#
loop_
_entity_poly.entity_id
_entity_poly.type
_entity_poly.pdbx_seq_one_letter_code
_entity_poly.pdbx_strand_id
1 'polypeptide(L)' 'MGLNSKKIAETAIKVNSADPDWCRTDMGTEAASHSVQQGADTPVWLATLPVDGLTGGFFNSRNLIPW' A
#
# COMPACT_ATOMS: atom_id res chain seq x y z
N MET A 1 4.59 -20.33 12.63
CA MET A 1 5.67 -19.36 12.35
C MET A 1 5.11 -18.27 11.46
N GLY A 2 5.15 -17.00 11.87
CA GLY A 2 4.69 -15.89 11.02
C GLY A 2 5.70 -15.51 9.93
N LEU A 3 5.20 -15.32 8.71
CA LEU A 3 5.91 -14.71 7.58
C LEU A 3 5.80 -13.18 7.71
N ASN A 4 6.91 -12.46 7.56
CA ASN A 4 6.94 -11.00 7.50
C ASN A 4 7.92 -10.56 6.41
N SER A 5 7.86 -9.30 5.99
CA SER A 5 8.67 -8.77 4.88
C SER A 5 10.17 -9.06 5.04
N LYS A 6 10.72 -8.94 6.25
CA LYS A 6 12.14 -9.21 6.53
C LYS A 6 12.54 -10.66 6.25
N LYS A 7 11.67 -11.63 6.51
CA LYS A 7 11.97 -13.06 6.32
C LYS A 7 11.91 -13.52 4.86
N ILE A 8 11.28 -12.75 3.98
CA ILE A 8 11.08 -13.11 2.57
C ILE A 8 11.63 -12.06 1.61
N ALA A 9 12.47 -11.15 2.11
CA ALA A 9 13.03 -10.04 1.34
C ALA A 9 13.82 -10.51 0.11
N GLU A 10 14.43 -11.70 0.19
CA GLU A 10 15.22 -12.32 -0.88
C GLU A 10 14.38 -13.13 -1.88
N THR A 11 13.07 -13.19 -1.70
CA THR A 11 12.15 -13.89 -2.60
C THR A 11 11.54 -12.95 -3.64
N ALA A 12 10.83 -13.52 -4.62
CA ALA A 12 10.00 -12.75 -5.54
C ALA A 12 8.74 -12.14 -4.90
N ILE A 13 8.43 -12.46 -3.64
CA ILE A 13 7.23 -11.97 -2.93
C ILE A 13 7.49 -10.57 -2.37
N LYS A 14 6.58 -9.63 -2.66
CA LYS A 14 6.61 -8.26 -2.13
C LYS A 14 5.54 -8.07 -1.08
N VAL A 15 5.93 -7.46 0.05
CA VAL A 15 5.01 -7.16 1.16
C VAL A 15 5.27 -5.72 1.60
N ASN A 16 4.26 -4.87 1.49
CA ASN A 16 4.33 -3.45 1.87
C ASN A 16 3.05 -3.05 2.62
N SER A 17 3.13 -1.97 3.39
CA SER A 17 1.98 -1.30 3.99
C SER A 17 1.53 -0.14 3.10
N ALA A 18 0.23 0.11 3.02
CA ALA A 18 -0.35 1.19 2.23
C ALA A 18 -1.30 2.03 3.09
N ASP A 19 -1.22 3.34 2.93
CA ASP A 19 -2.22 4.30 3.39
C ASP A 19 -3.01 4.79 2.17
N PRO A 20 -4.32 4.49 2.08
CA PRO A 20 -5.18 4.92 0.99
C PRO A 20 -5.72 6.34 1.17
N ASP A 21 -5.30 7.08 2.20
CA ASP A 21 -5.94 8.31 2.66
C ASP A 21 -7.41 8.10 3.09
N TRP A 22 -8.06 9.19 3.50
CA TRP A 22 -9.47 9.18 3.87
C TRP A 22 -10.37 9.15 2.63
N CYS A 23 -10.97 7.98 2.35
CA CYS A 23 -11.75 7.70 1.14
C CYS A 23 -13.27 7.69 1.36
N ARG A 24 -14.02 8.23 0.39
CA ARG A 24 -15.50 8.22 0.33
C ARG A 24 -16.05 6.80 0.16
N THR A 25 -16.18 6.11 1.28
CA THR A 25 -16.67 4.74 1.46
C THR A 25 -17.66 4.75 2.62
N ASP A 26 -18.33 3.63 2.91
CA ASP A 26 -19.21 3.55 4.10
C ASP A 26 -18.47 3.89 5.41
N MET A 27 -17.19 3.49 5.52
CA MET A 27 -16.34 3.79 6.68
C MET A 27 -15.85 5.26 6.68
N GLY A 28 -15.57 5.82 5.52
CA GLY A 28 -15.06 7.19 5.41
C GLY A 28 -16.13 8.28 5.28
N THR A 29 -17.38 7.91 4.99
CA THR A 29 -18.51 8.81 4.68
C THR A 29 -18.30 9.69 3.45
N GLU A 30 -19.31 10.45 3.06
CA GLU A 30 -19.22 11.38 1.92
C GLU A 30 -18.29 12.59 2.19
N ALA A 31 -17.98 12.89 3.46
CA ALA A 31 -17.11 13.99 3.84
C ALA A 31 -15.63 13.75 3.54
N ALA A 32 -15.25 12.50 3.24
CA ALA A 32 -13.89 12.14 2.95
C ALA A 32 -13.33 12.86 1.70
N SER A 33 -12.06 13.27 1.77
CA SER A 33 -11.41 14.08 0.74
C SER A 33 -11.16 13.30 -0.56
N HIS A 34 -10.88 11.99 -0.46
CA HIS A 34 -10.52 11.16 -1.61
C HIS A 34 -11.71 10.36 -2.14
N SER A 35 -11.79 10.18 -3.45
CA SER A 35 -12.64 9.15 -4.05
C SER A 35 -12.06 7.77 -3.82
N VAL A 36 -12.89 6.73 -4.00
CA VAL A 36 -12.42 5.33 -3.97
C VAL A 36 -11.32 5.10 -5.01
N GLN A 37 -11.44 5.70 -6.21
CA GLN A 37 -10.43 5.57 -7.26
C GLN A 37 -9.09 6.19 -6.86
N GLN A 38 -9.11 7.33 -6.16
CA GLN A 38 -7.89 7.97 -5.67
C GLN A 38 -7.24 7.13 -4.56
N GLY A 39 -8.01 6.59 -3.61
CA GLY A 39 -7.48 5.72 -2.57
C GLY A 39 -6.97 4.37 -3.05
N ALA A 40 -7.53 3.86 -4.14
CA ALA A 40 -7.07 2.61 -4.76
C ALA A 40 -5.71 2.73 -5.45
N ASP A 41 -5.25 3.94 -5.75
CA ASP A 41 -4.05 4.19 -6.55
C ASP A 41 -2.79 3.51 -5.97
N THR A 42 -2.49 3.77 -4.69
CA THR A 42 -1.28 3.22 -4.03
C THR A 42 -1.37 1.69 -3.83
N PRO A 43 -2.47 1.13 -3.29
CA PRO A 43 -2.61 -0.33 -3.17
C PRO A 43 -2.52 -1.08 -4.51
N VAL A 44 -3.14 -0.56 -5.58
CA VAL A 44 -3.07 -1.18 -6.91
C VAL A 44 -1.66 -1.10 -7.49
N TRP A 45 -0.97 0.03 -7.33
CA TRP A 45 0.43 0.16 -7.71
C TRP A 45 1.32 -0.83 -6.97
N LEU A 46 1.15 -0.99 -5.65
CA LEU A 46 1.90 -1.97 -4.85
C LEU A 46 1.61 -3.42 -5.27
N ALA A 47 0.37 -3.72 -5.67
CA ALA A 47 -0.04 -5.05 -6.14
C ALA A 47 0.50 -5.40 -7.54
N THR A 48 1.01 -4.41 -8.28
CA THR A 48 1.51 -4.56 -9.66
C THR A 48 3.02 -4.34 -9.77
N LEU A 49 3.74 -4.30 -8.65
CA LEU A 49 5.19 -4.13 -8.63
C LEU A 49 5.89 -5.29 -9.36
N PRO A 50 7.00 -5.01 -10.06
CA PRO A 50 7.84 -6.04 -10.64
C PRO A 50 8.56 -6.87 -9.55
N VAL A 51 9.17 -7.99 -9.96
CA VAL A 51 9.93 -8.89 -9.06
C VAL A 51 11.10 -8.20 -8.37
N ASP A 52 11.67 -7.15 -8.95
CA ASP A 52 12.72 -6.31 -8.35
C ASP A 52 12.17 -5.08 -7.61
N GLY A 53 10.84 -4.99 -7.47
CA GLY A 53 10.16 -3.91 -6.77
C GLY A 53 10.40 -3.87 -5.26
N LEU A 54 9.97 -2.76 -4.65
CA LEU A 54 10.14 -2.45 -3.23
C LEU A 54 9.41 -3.45 -2.32
N THR A 55 9.99 -3.74 -1.16
CA THR A 55 9.39 -4.59 -0.11
C THR A 55 9.73 -4.03 1.27
N GLY A 56 8.80 -4.17 2.22
CA GLY A 56 8.95 -3.74 3.60
C GLY A 56 8.76 -2.24 3.87
N GLY A 57 8.21 -1.48 2.91
CA GLY A 57 7.95 -0.04 3.09
C GLY A 57 6.51 0.28 3.49
N PHE A 58 6.28 1.54 3.89
CA PHE A 58 4.97 2.13 4.10
C PHE A 58 4.76 3.27 3.11
N PHE A 59 3.64 3.25 2.38
CA PHE A 59 3.42 4.13 1.24
C PHE A 59 2.11 4.89 1.32
N ASN A 60 2.15 6.17 0.97
CA ASN A 60 0.99 7.03 0.70
C ASN A 60 1.25 7.76 -0.63
N SER A 61 0.25 7.88 -1.50
CA SER A 61 0.39 8.58 -2.79
C SER A 61 1.61 8.12 -3.62
N ARG A 62 1.89 6.81 -3.62
CA ARG A 62 3.08 6.16 -4.22
C ARG A 62 4.44 6.65 -3.70
N ASN A 63 4.47 7.34 -2.57
CA ASN A 63 5.69 7.80 -1.91
C ASN A 63 5.98 6.96 -0.68
N LEU A 64 7.26 6.63 -0.47
CA LEU A 64 7.72 6.00 0.77
C LEU A 64 7.63 7.04 1.90
N ILE A 65 6.94 6.70 2.97
CA ILE A 65 6.81 7.53 4.17
C ILE A 65 7.44 6.85 5.39
N PRO A 66 7.98 7.61 6.35
CA PRO A 66 8.51 7.05 7.59
C PRO A 66 7.43 6.27 8.36
N TRP A 67 7.87 5.19 9.02
CA TRP A 67 7.05 4.44 9.96
C TRP A 67 6.95 5.16 11.31
#